data_AF-A0A7W0YSP2-F1
#
_entry.id   AF-A0A7W0YSP2-F1
#
_cell.length_a   1.000
_cell.length_b   1.000
_cell.length_c   1.000
_cell.angle_alpha   90.00
_cell.angle_beta   90.00
_cell.angle_gamma   90.00
#
_symmetry.space_group_name_H-M   'P 1'
#
loop_
_entity.id
_entity.type
_entity.pdbx_description
1 polymer ?
#
loop_
_entity_poly.entity_id
_entity_poly.type
_entity_poly.pdbx_seq_one_letter_code
_entity_poly.pdbx_strand_id
1 'polypeptide(L)'
;RRNNDELVATWGNLVNRTLQSAYKNFKAVPEPGALTEADTELLAAIAHGFETVGSLIEAARFKNALQEVMRLAGLGNQYVTEQAPWTLLESDRERAGTILYVSLKAIDSLKMLLTPFLPFSSQRLHELLGYEGTIAGPLEFRTVTEDGGAEHVVLTGDYEGWIGRWEPSELPAGQALLEPVPLFAKLDADKVVADELKRMEDDADRDDAA
;
A
#
# COMPACT_ATOMS: atom_id res chain seq x y z
N ARG A 1 7.19 13.58 -12.36
CA ARG A 1 6.63 12.55 -13.26
C ARG A 1 6.38 11.23 -12.53
N ARG A 2 7.41 10.47 -12.11
CA ARG A 2 7.25 9.17 -11.40
C ARG A 2 6.21 9.11 -10.27
N ASN A 3 6.20 10.08 -9.34
CA ASN A 3 5.22 10.09 -8.25
C ASN A 3 3.77 10.14 -8.78
N ASN A 4 3.48 11.08 -9.68
CA ASN A 4 2.15 11.25 -10.25
C ASN A 4 1.75 10.08 -11.18
N ASP A 5 2.69 9.54 -11.96
CA ASP A 5 2.39 8.57 -13.03
C ASP A 5 2.37 7.10 -12.53
N GLU A 6 3.26 6.72 -11.60
CA GLU A 6 3.33 5.34 -11.10
C GLU A 6 2.56 5.21 -9.77
N LEU A 7 2.88 6.05 -8.79
CA LEU A 7 2.38 5.91 -7.42
C LEU A 7 0.92 6.39 -7.29
N VAL A 8 0.62 7.58 -7.80
CA VAL A 8 -0.75 8.13 -7.76
C VAL A 8 -1.63 7.50 -8.83
N ALA A 9 -1.17 7.41 -10.09
CA ALA A 9 -2.05 7.00 -11.19
C ALA A 9 -2.25 5.48 -11.32
N THR A 10 -1.31 4.64 -10.86
CA THR A 10 -1.48 3.17 -10.91
C THR A 10 -1.94 2.63 -9.56
N TRP A 11 -1.09 2.73 -8.53
CA TRP A 11 -1.41 2.18 -7.21
C TRP A 11 -2.56 2.93 -6.52
N GLY A 12 -2.47 4.25 -6.41
CA GLY A 12 -3.51 5.06 -5.77
C GLY A 12 -4.88 4.92 -6.46
N ASN A 13 -4.90 4.87 -7.79
CA ASN A 13 -6.13 4.72 -8.57
C ASN A 13 -6.78 3.34 -8.37
N LEU A 14 -5.99 2.27 -8.42
CA LEU A 14 -6.46 0.90 -8.16
C LEU A 14 -7.14 0.81 -6.79
N VAL A 15 -6.45 1.28 -5.75
CA VAL A 15 -6.95 1.19 -4.38
C VAL A 15 -8.21 2.02 -4.20
N ASN A 16 -8.18 3.29 -4.63
CA ASN A 16 -9.31 4.21 -4.46
C ASN A 16 -10.57 3.69 -5.18
N ARG A 17 -10.46 3.26 -6.45
CA ARG A 17 -11.62 2.76 -7.22
C ARG A 17 -12.19 1.48 -6.63
N THR A 18 -11.33 0.56 -6.22
CA THR A 18 -11.75 -0.73 -5.67
C THR A 18 -12.42 -0.55 -4.32
N LEU A 19 -11.80 0.18 -3.39
CA LEU A 19 -12.38 0.46 -2.07
C LEU A 19 -13.68 1.25 -2.18
N GLN A 20 -13.75 2.30 -3.01
CA GLN A 20 -14.98 3.07 -3.20
C GLN A 20 -16.11 2.19 -3.75
N SER A 21 -15.84 1.35 -4.74
CA SER A 21 -16.84 0.45 -5.30
C SER A 21 -17.30 -0.60 -4.28
N ALA A 22 -16.37 -1.24 -3.58
CA ALA A 22 -16.67 -2.24 -2.56
C ALA A 22 -17.46 -1.63 -1.39
N TYR A 23 -17.02 -0.50 -0.84
CA TYR A 23 -17.70 0.18 0.27
C TYR A 23 -19.09 0.69 -0.13
N LYS A 24 -19.23 1.32 -1.29
CA LYS A 24 -20.52 1.86 -1.75
C LYS A 24 -21.56 0.75 -1.95
N ASN A 25 -21.14 -0.39 -2.50
CA ASN A 25 -22.08 -1.44 -2.90
C ASN A 25 -22.26 -2.54 -1.85
N PHE A 26 -21.23 -2.87 -1.08
CA PHE A 26 -21.21 -4.03 -0.20
C PHE A 26 -20.93 -3.70 1.26
N LYS A 27 -20.31 -2.53 1.57
CA LYS A 27 -19.88 -2.10 2.93
C LYS A 27 -18.86 -3.00 3.62
N ALA A 28 -18.69 -4.21 3.15
CA ALA A 28 -17.74 -5.22 3.59
C ALA A 28 -17.04 -5.83 2.37
N VAL A 29 -16.00 -6.62 2.61
CA VAL A 29 -15.39 -7.48 1.61
C VAL A 29 -16.47 -8.42 1.06
N PRO A 30 -16.77 -8.41 -0.25
CA PRO A 30 -17.85 -9.24 -0.81
C PRO A 30 -17.55 -10.73 -0.68
N GLU A 31 -18.60 -11.54 -0.54
CA GLU A 31 -18.49 -13.00 -0.67
C GLU A 31 -18.17 -13.36 -2.13
N PRO A 32 -17.07 -14.10 -2.39
CA PRO A 32 -16.74 -14.52 -3.74
C PRO A 32 -17.59 -15.71 -4.18
N GLY A 33 -18.00 -15.71 -5.45
CA GLY A 33 -18.45 -16.90 -6.15
C GLY A 33 -17.26 -17.73 -6.65
N ALA A 34 -17.49 -18.53 -7.70
CA ALA A 34 -16.42 -19.31 -8.33
C ALA A 34 -15.35 -18.41 -8.96
N LEU A 35 -14.09 -18.70 -8.65
CA LEU A 35 -12.95 -18.00 -9.26
C LEU A 35 -12.74 -18.48 -10.69
N THR A 36 -12.52 -17.53 -11.58
CA THR A 36 -12.08 -17.77 -12.95
C THR A 36 -10.56 -17.90 -13.01
N GLU A 37 -10.04 -18.37 -14.14
CA GLU A 37 -8.60 -18.47 -14.38
C GLU A 37 -7.88 -17.12 -14.17
N ALA A 38 -8.42 -16.05 -14.75
CA ALA A 38 -7.89 -14.69 -14.59
C ALA A 38 -7.83 -14.24 -13.11
N ASP A 39 -8.79 -14.64 -12.29
CA ASP A 39 -8.80 -14.33 -10.85
C ASP A 39 -7.64 -15.04 -10.14
N THR A 40 -7.48 -16.33 -10.42
CA THR A 40 -6.44 -17.16 -9.81
C THR A 40 -5.04 -16.78 -10.29
N GLU A 41 -4.88 -16.40 -11.56
CA GLU A 41 -3.60 -15.93 -12.11
C GLU A 41 -3.12 -14.65 -11.44
N LEU A 42 -4.00 -13.68 -11.23
CA LEU A 42 -3.65 -12.44 -10.53
C LEU A 42 -3.18 -12.72 -9.10
N LEU A 43 -3.95 -13.51 -8.35
CA LEU A 43 -3.63 -13.84 -6.97
C LEU A 43 -2.31 -14.62 -6.87
N ALA A 44 -2.08 -15.58 -7.77
CA ALA A 44 -0.84 -16.35 -7.82
C ALA A 44 0.37 -15.47 -8.15
N ALA A 45 0.24 -14.57 -9.13
CA ALA A 45 1.31 -13.64 -9.50
C ALA A 45 1.72 -12.73 -8.34
N ILE A 46 0.74 -12.20 -7.60
CA ILE A 46 1.01 -11.35 -6.43
C ILE A 46 1.58 -12.16 -5.27
N ALA A 47 1.09 -13.38 -5.03
CA ALA A 47 1.62 -14.27 -3.99
C ALA A 47 3.10 -14.62 -4.25
N HIS A 48 3.47 -14.94 -5.49
CA HIS A 48 4.87 -15.17 -5.87
C HIS A 48 5.75 -13.90 -5.74
N GLY A 49 5.12 -12.72 -5.77
CA GLY A 49 5.76 -11.44 -5.50
C GLY A 49 6.46 -11.39 -4.13
N PHE A 50 5.96 -12.09 -3.10
CA PHE A 50 6.60 -12.11 -1.77
C PHE A 50 7.99 -12.73 -1.79
N GLU A 51 8.17 -13.80 -2.56
CA GLU A 51 9.47 -14.46 -2.74
C GLU A 51 10.43 -13.56 -3.52
N THR A 52 9.96 -13.04 -4.66
CA THR A 52 10.80 -12.23 -5.57
C THR A 52 11.22 -10.91 -4.92
N VAL A 53 10.27 -10.18 -4.34
CA VAL A 53 10.51 -8.88 -3.68
C VAL A 53 11.34 -9.08 -2.42
N GLY A 54 11.05 -10.12 -1.63
CA GLY A 54 11.82 -10.47 -0.42
C GLY A 54 13.30 -10.73 -0.77
N SER A 55 13.55 -11.57 -1.76
CA SER A 55 14.92 -11.88 -2.24
C SER A 55 15.67 -10.63 -2.71
N LEU A 56 14.98 -9.70 -3.37
CA LEU A 56 15.57 -8.43 -3.80
C LEU A 56 15.91 -7.51 -2.62
N ILE A 57 15.05 -7.47 -1.59
CA ILE A 57 15.30 -6.69 -0.37
C ILE A 57 16.50 -7.27 0.40
N GLU A 58 16.57 -8.60 0.56
CA GLU A 58 17.70 -9.29 1.20
C GLU A 58 19.03 -9.01 0.50
N ALA A 59 19.00 -8.91 -0.84
CA ALA A 59 20.16 -8.55 -1.65
C ALA A 59 20.44 -7.02 -1.72
N ALA A 60 19.77 -6.21 -0.90
CA ALA A 60 19.84 -4.74 -0.90
C ALA A 60 19.56 -4.10 -2.28
N ARG A 61 18.68 -4.72 -3.09
CA ARG A 61 18.25 -4.24 -4.41
C ARG A 61 16.91 -3.51 -4.33
N PHE A 62 16.80 -2.53 -3.42
CA PHE A 62 15.56 -1.82 -3.10
C PHE A 62 14.84 -1.19 -4.31
N LYS A 63 15.60 -0.62 -5.25
CA LYS A 63 15.03 -0.06 -6.48
C LYS A 63 14.33 -1.12 -7.32
N ASN A 64 14.95 -2.29 -7.48
CA ASN A 64 14.39 -3.39 -8.26
C ASN A 64 13.19 -4.00 -7.52
N ALA A 65 13.28 -4.12 -6.20
CA ALA A 65 12.17 -4.58 -5.36
C ALA A 65 10.94 -3.67 -5.55
N LEU A 66 11.10 -2.36 -5.43
CA LEU A 66 10.01 -1.41 -5.64
C LEU A 66 9.46 -1.47 -7.07
N GLN A 67 10.32 -1.59 -8.09
CA GLN A 67 9.87 -1.74 -9.48
C GLN A 67 9.02 -3.01 -9.67
N GLU A 68 9.39 -4.11 -9.03
CA GLU A 68 8.63 -5.35 -9.09
C GLU A 68 7.27 -5.21 -8.40
N VAL A 69 7.21 -4.57 -7.23
CA VAL A 69 5.92 -4.30 -6.57
C VAL A 69 5.02 -3.39 -7.41
N MET A 70 5.59 -2.37 -8.07
CA MET A 70 4.83 -1.50 -8.97
C MET A 70 4.34 -2.24 -10.23
N ARG A 71 5.13 -3.19 -10.75
CA ARG A 71 4.70 -4.08 -11.85
C ARG A 71 3.50 -4.92 -11.44
N LEU A 72 3.53 -5.52 -10.24
CA LEU A 72 2.42 -6.29 -9.68
C LEU A 72 1.16 -5.43 -9.44
N ALA A 73 1.32 -4.20 -8.95
CA ALA A 73 0.23 -3.24 -8.85
C ALA A 73 -0.38 -2.91 -10.22
N GLY A 74 0.46 -2.85 -11.27
CA GLY A 74 0.03 -2.72 -12.66
C GLY A 74 -0.88 -3.86 -13.11
N LEU A 75 -0.54 -5.12 -12.78
CA LEU A 75 -1.38 -6.29 -13.06
C LEU A 75 -2.75 -6.18 -12.39
N GLY A 76 -2.80 -5.78 -11.11
CA GLY A 76 -4.05 -5.57 -10.40
C GLY A 76 -4.92 -4.48 -11.05
N ASN A 77 -4.31 -3.37 -11.46
CA ASN A 77 -5.01 -2.28 -12.15
C ASN A 77 -5.54 -2.71 -13.53
N GLN A 78 -4.76 -3.50 -14.28
CA GLN A 78 -5.18 -4.07 -15.56
C GLN A 78 -6.37 -5.01 -15.37
N TYR A 79 -6.27 -5.96 -14.44
CA TYR A 79 -7.35 -6.89 -14.11
C TYR A 79 -8.66 -6.17 -13.79
N VAL A 80 -8.65 -5.20 -12.87
CA VAL A 80 -9.86 -4.44 -12.51
C VAL A 80 -10.45 -3.70 -13.71
N THR A 81 -9.59 -3.18 -14.59
CA THR A 81 -10.01 -2.44 -15.78
C THR A 81 -10.67 -3.36 -16.81
N GLU A 82 -10.09 -4.52 -17.07
CA GLU A 82 -10.61 -5.52 -18.02
C GLU A 82 -11.90 -6.19 -17.52
N GLN A 83 -11.95 -6.52 -16.23
CA GLN A 83 -13.12 -7.16 -15.61
C GLN A 83 -14.28 -6.19 -15.38
N ALA A 84 -13.99 -4.89 -15.33
CA ALA A 84 -14.97 -3.79 -15.25
C ALA A 84 -16.14 -4.03 -14.26
N PRO A 85 -15.87 -4.31 -12.96
CA PRO A 85 -16.89 -4.73 -12.01
C PRO A 85 -18.02 -3.70 -11.83
N TRP A 86 -17.76 -2.41 -12.01
CA TRP A 86 -18.77 -1.35 -11.93
C TRP A 86 -19.88 -1.49 -12.98
N THR A 87 -19.56 -2.02 -14.16
CA THR A 87 -20.55 -2.28 -15.21
C THR A 87 -21.37 -3.52 -14.88
N LEU A 88 -20.75 -4.51 -14.23
CA LEU A 88 -21.39 -5.77 -13.86
C LEU A 88 -22.30 -5.64 -12.64
N LEU A 89 -22.19 -4.59 -11.83
CA LEU A 89 -23.03 -4.41 -10.63
C LEU A 89 -24.54 -4.46 -10.91
N GLU A 90 -24.97 -4.06 -12.11
CA GLU A 90 -26.38 -4.06 -12.53
C GLU A 90 -26.82 -5.37 -13.17
N SER A 91 -25.93 -6.05 -13.91
CA SER A 91 -26.26 -7.24 -14.70
C SER A 91 -25.87 -8.56 -14.02
N ASP A 92 -24.76 -8.59 -13.29
CA ASP A 92 -24.20 -9.74 -12.60
C ASP A 92 -23.44 -9.30 -11.34
N ARG A 93 -24.24 -9.00 -10.30
CA ARG A 93 -23.72 -8.50 -9.02
C ARG A 93 -22.82 -9.51 -8.31
N GLU A 94 -23.07 -10.82 -8.49
CA GLU A 94 -22.26 -11.88 -7.90
C GLU A 94 -20.86 -11.91 -8.52
N ARG A 95 -20.77 -11.83 -9.85
CA ARG A 95 -19.47 -11.72 -10.53
C ARG A 95 -18.76 -10.42 -10.16
N ALA A 96 -19.47 -9.29 -10.10
CA ALA A 96 -18.90 -8.03 -9.66
C ALA A 96 -18.33 -8.13 -8.22
N GLY A 97 -19.05 -8.79 -7.31
CA GLY A 97 -18.58 -9.08 -5.95
C GLY A 97 -17.31 -9.90 -5.94
N THR A 98 -17.26 -10.97 -6.74
CA THR A 98 -16.07 -11.84 -6.88
C THR A 98 -14.85 -11.07 -7.38
N ILE A 99 -15.00 -10.23 -8.41
CA ILE A 99 -13.91 -9.39 -8.94
C ILE A 99 -13.40 -8.42 -7.87
N LEU A 100 -14.31 -7.77 -7.13
CA LEU A 100 -13.94 -6.85 -6.06
C LEU A 100 -13.25 -7.58 -4.90
N TYR A 101 -13.71 -8.78 -4.54
CA TYR A 101 -13.03 -9.63 -3.55
C TYR A 101 -11.58 -9.93 -3.97
N VAL A 102 -11.38 -10.43 -5.18
CA VAL A 102 -10.05 -10.73 -5.73
C VAL A 102 -9.16 -9.49 -5.73
N SER A 103 -9.71 -8.35 -6.16
CA SER A 103 -9.00 -7.08 -6.20
C SER A 103 -8.60 -6.59 -4.81
N LEU A 104 -9.47 -6.76 -3.81
CA LEU A 104 -9.16 -6.41 -2.42
C LEU A 104 -8.07 -7.31 -1.83
N LYS A 105 -8.09 -8.63 -2.09
CA LYS A 105 -7.00 -9.53 -1.66
C LYS A 105 -5.66 -9.19 -2.31
N ALA A 106 -5.69 -8.83 -3.60
CA ALA A 106 -4.53 -8.33 -4.32
C ALA A 106 -3.98 -7.05 -3.70
N ILE A 107 -4.85 -6.07 -3.42
CA ILE A 107 -4.51 -4.80 -2.76
C ILE A 107 -3.94 -5.05 -1.35
N ASP A 108 -4.54 -5.95 -0.57
CA ASP A 108 -4.09 -6.27 0.78
C ASP A 108 -2.71 -6.94 0.80
N SER A 109 -2.41 -7.76 -0.21
CA SER A 109 -1.07 -8.35 -0.40
C SER A 109 -0.04 -7.29 -0.83
N LEU A 110 -0.40 -6.45 -1.81
CA LEU A 110 0.46 -5.36 -2.28
C LEU A 110 0.78 -4.35 -1.18
N LYS A 111 -0.18 -4.07 -0.30
CA LYS A 111 0.01 -3.26 0.92
C LYS A 111 1.19 -3.78 1.74
N MET A 112 1.27 -5.09 1.99
CA MET A 112 2.35 -5.70 2.76
C MET A 112 3.69 -5.62 2.04
N LEU A 113 3.71 -5.87 0.72
CA LEU A 113 4.91 -5.71 -0.10
C LEU A 113 5.43 -4.26 -0.15
N LEU A 114 4.52 -3.28 -0.07
CA LEU A 114 4.84 -1.86 -0.06
C LEU A 114 5.25 -1.33 1.33
N THR A 115 4.96 -2.05 2.42
CA THR A 115 5.25 -1.60 3.79
C THR A 115 6.70 -1.13 4.02
N PRO A 116 7.75 -1.81 3.50
CA PRO A 116 9.13 -1.34 3.64
C PRO A 116 9.44 -0.01 2.94
N PHE A 117 8.60 0.39 1.97
CA PHE A 117 8.80 1.58 1.14
C PHE A 117 7.83 2.71 1.50
N LEU A 118 6.60 2.37 1.88
CA LEU A 118 5.48 3.28 2.10
C LEU A 118 4.74 2.94 3.41
N PRO A 119 5.41 2.91 4.57
CA PRO A 119 4.85 2.38 5.81
C PRO A 119 3.56 3.09 6.24
N PHE A 120 3.51 4.42 6.11
CA PHE A 120 2.36 5.22 6.54
C PHE A 120 1.11 4.99 5.69
N SER A 121 1.25 4.90 4.36
CA SER A 121 0.10 4.65 3.49
C SER A 121 -0.31 3.18 3.53
N SER A 122 0.63 2.25 3.73
CA SER A 122 0.31 0.85 4.00
C SER A 122 -0.49 0.70 5.30
N GLN A 123 -0.11 1.38 6.39
CA GLN A 123 -0.87 1.40 7.64
C GLN A 123 -2.28 2.00 7.44
N ARG A 124 -2.39 3.12 6.73
CA ARG A 124 -3.71 3.71 6.43
C ARG A 124 -4.59 2.78 5.60
N LEU A 125 -4.02 2.05 4.64
CA LEU A 125 -4.76 1.04 3.88
C LEU A 125 -5.17 -0.15 4.76
N HIS A 126 -4.33 -0.55 5.70
CA HIS A 126 -4.63 -1.61 6.66
C HIS A 126 -5.91 -1.28 7.44
N GLU A 127 -6.01 -0.06 7.95
CA GLU A 127 -7.20 0.46 8.64
C GLU A 127 -8.41 0.53 7.70
N LEU A 128 -8.24 1.04 6.47
CA LEU A 128 -9.33 1.13 5.48
C LEU A 128 -9.93 -0.24 5.11
N LEU A 129 -9.11 -1.29 5.12
CA LEU A 129 -9.56 -2.66 4.91
C LEU A 129 -10.27 -3.24 6.13
N GLY A 130 -10.34 -2.51 7.25
CA GLY A 130 -11.04 -2.92 8.47
C GLY A 130 -10.17 -3.71 9.45
N TYR A 131 -8.85 -3.73 9.27
CA TYR A 131 -7.96 -4.35 10.24
C TYR A 131 -7.65 -3.39 11.39
N GLU A 132 -7.40 -3.97 12.55
CA GLU A 132 -6.88 -3.28 13.74
C GLU A 132 -5.40 -3.61 13.95
N GLY A 133 -4.71 -2.79 14.75
CA GLY A 133 -3.30 -2.99 15.06
C GLY A 133 -2.36 -2.28 14.08
N THR A 134 -1.07 -2.59 14.20
CA THR A 134 -0.02 -1.82 13.56
C THR A 134 0.91 -2.73 12.76
N ILE A 135 1.06 -2.46 11.46
CA ILE A 135 1.96 -3.20 10.56
C ILE A 135 3.28 -2.46 10.31
N ALA A 136 3.32 -1.17 10.61
CA ALA A 136 4.51 -0.33 10.57
C ALA A 136 4.38 0.75 11.64
N GLY A 137 4.82 0.43 12.86
CA GLY A 137 4.61 1.29 14.01
C GLY A 137 5.54 2.47 14.10
N PRO A 138 5.21 3.42 14.99
CA PRO A 138 6.03 4.59 15.21
C PRO A 138 7.41 4.16 15.68
N LEU A 139 8.43 4.79 15.09
CA LEU A 139 9.78 4.70 15.59
C LEU A 139 9.97 5.77 16.68
N GLU A 140 10.71 5.44 17.71
CA GLU A 140 11.05 6.30 18.84
C GLU A 140 12.55 6.36 19.05
N PHE A 141 13.02 7.48 19.60
CA PHE A 141 14.39 7.60 20.08
C PHE A 141 14.44 7.12 21.52
N ARG A 142 15.32 6.16 21.79
CA ARG A 142 15.54 5.62 23.14
C ARG A 142 17.02 5.71 23.48
N THR A 143 17.34 6.13 24.70
CA THR A 143 18.71 6.02 25.21
C THR A 143 18.94 4.59 25.67
N VAL A 144 19.97 3.95 25.13
CA VAL A 144 20.40 2.61 25.51
C VAL A 144 21.80 2.69 26.11
N THR A 145 22.01 1.98 27.20
CA THR A 145 23.31 1.85 27.85
C THR A 145 23.93 0.52 27.45
N GLU A 146 25.12 0.56 26.83
CA GLU A 146 25.86 -0.64 26.46
C GLU A 146 26.56 -1.28 27.66
N ASP A 147 26.97 -2.54 27.49
CA ASP A 147 27.82 -3.28 28.43
C ASP A 147 29.20 -2.59 28.54
N GLY A 148 29.29 -1.65 29.47
CA GLY A 148 30.42 -0.72 29.62
C GLY A 148 30.02 0.66 30.13
N GLY A 149 28.72 0.96 30.20
CA GLY A 149 28.19 2.21 30.74
C GLY A 149 28.14 3.36 29.74
N ALA A 150 28.51 3.13 28.47
CA ALA A 150 28.35 4.09 27.40
C ALA A 150 26.86 4.24 27.04
N GLU A 151 26.37 5.47 26.97
CA GLU A 151 25.00 5.78 26.59
C GLU A 151 24.92 6.26 25.14
N HIS A 152 24.01 5.68 24.37
CA HIS A 152 23.77 6.07 22.98
C HIS A 152 22.27 6.21 22.72
N VAL A 153 21.90 7.21 21.92
CA VAL A 153 20.52 7.37 21.44
C VAL A 153 20.37 6.50 20.20
N VAL A 154 19.40 5.58 20.23
CA VAL A 154 19.06 4.72 19.09
C VAL A 154 17.67 5.04 18.59
N LEU A 155 17.45 4.87 17.29
CA LEU A 155 16.12 4.84 16.69
C LEU A 155 15.60 3.39 16.78
N THR A 156 14.53 3.16 17.52
CA THR A 156 13.95 1.83 17.79
C THR A 156 12.43 1.89 17.68
N GLY A 157 11.73 0.77 17.88
CA GLY A 157 10.27 0.74 18.00
C GLY A 157 9.81 -0.42 18.89
N ASP A 158 8.52 -0.44 19.21
CA ASP A 158 7.88 -1.61 19.83
C ASP A 158 7.59 -2.67 18.76
N TYR A 159 8.61 -3.44 18.41
CA TYR A 159 8.49 -4.49 17.39
C TYR A 159 7.65 -5.69 17.85
N GLU A 160 7.41 -5.86 19.16
CA GLU A 160 6.56 -6.94 19.68
C GLU A 160 5.07 -6.66 19.44
N GLY A 161 4.68 -5.39 19.43
CA GLY A 161 3.32 -4.95 19.13
C GLY A 161 2.95 -4.95 17.64
N TRP A 162 3.90 -5.22 16.74
CA TRP A 162 3.65 -5.17 15.29
C TRP A 162 3.08 -6.50 14.79
N ILE A 163 1.96 -6.43 14.08
CA ILE A 163 1.22 -7.61 13.62
C ILE A 163 1.49 -7.97 12.15
N GLY A 164 2.27 -7.14 11.43
CA GLY A 164 2.54 -7.33 10.02
C GLY A 164 3.37 -8.58 9.74
N ARG A 165 2.90 -9.43 8.82
CA ARG A 165 3.61 -10.63 8.35
C ARG A 165 3.91 -10.56 6.86
N TRP A 166 5.10 -11.01 6.45
CA TRP A 166 5.51 -11.05 5.05
C TRP A 166 4.89 -12.26 4.33
N GLU A 167 3.57 -12.24 4.17
CA GLU A 167 2.79 -13.33 3.59
C GLU A 167 1.61 -12.81 2.75
N PRO A 168 1.12 -13.61 1.77
CA PRO A 168 -0.06 -13.27 0.99
C PRO A 168 -1.30 -13.03 1.85
N SER A 169 -2.22 -12.22 1.33
CA SER A 169 -3.44 -11.81 2.05
C SER A 169 -4.33 -12.99 2.49
N GLU A 170 -4.75 -12.95 3.75
CA GLU A 170 -5.82 -13.76 4.33
C GLU A 170 -7.16 -13.01 4.45
N LEU A 171 -7.30 -11.84 3.80
CA LEU A 171 -8.47 -10.96 3.92
C LEU A 171 -9.78 -11.74 3.81
N PRO A 172 -10.56 -11.85 4.90
CA PRO A 172 -11.76 -12.67 4.91
C PRO A 172 -12.92 -11.95 4.23
N ALA A 173 -13.75 -12.73 3.54
CA ALA A 173 -15.04 -12.25 3.09
C ALA A 173 -15.91 -11.84 4.29
N GLY A 174 -16.76 -10.84 4.10
CA GLY A 174 -17.59 -10.27 5.15
C GLY A 174 -16.87 -9.30 6.09
N GLN A 175 -15.54 -9.11 5.99
CA GLN A 175 -14.83 -8.11 6.80
C GLN A 175 -15.36 -6.70 6.49
N ALA A 176 -15.78 -5.98 7.52
CA ALA A 176 -16.30 -4.62 7.37
C ALA A 176 -15.19 -3.68 6.85
N LEU A 177 -15.52 -2.87 5.85
CA LEU A 177 -14.61 -1.86 5.30
C LEU A 177 -14.91 -0.51 5.97
N LEU A 178 -13.87 0.29 6.17
CA LEU A 178 -14.06 1.69 6.57
C LEU A 178 -14.36 2.57 5.36
N GLU A 179 -14.93 3.75 5.62
CA GLU A 179 -15.23 4.70 4.56
C GLU A 179 -13.95 5.13 3.82
N PRO A 180 -13.86 4.91 2.49
CA PRO A 180 -12.65 5.18 1.75
C PRO A 180 -12.31 6.67 1.73
N VAL A 181 -11.06 6.97 2.04
CA VAL A 181 -10.46 8.30 1.89
C VAL A 181 -9.26 8.20 0.93
N PRO A 182 -8.94 9.24 0.14
CA PRO A 182 -7.80 9.20 -0.75
C PRO A 182 -6.50 8.86 -0.01
N LEU A 183 -5.77 7.83 -0.47
CA LEU A 183 -4.50 7.44 0.12
C LEU A 183 -3.35 8.41 -0.19
N PHE A 184 -3.37 9.00 -1.38
CA PHE A 184 -2.34 9.92 -1.84
C PHE A 184 -2.96 11.25 -2.23
N ALA A 185 -2.40 12.34 -1.71
CA ALA A 185 -2.72 13.67 -2.20
C ALA A 185 -2.05 13.85 -3.57
N LYS A 186 -2.80 14.38 -4.55
CA LYS A 186 -2.20 14.78 -5.82
C LYS A 186 -1.27 15.97 -5.55
N LEU A 187 0.01 15.81 -5.89
CA LEU A 187 0.97 16.89 -5.79
C LEU A 187 0.83 17.82 -7.00
N ASP A 188 0.65 19.10 -6.72
CA ASP A 188 0.81 20.16 -7.71
C ASP A 188 2.31 20.37 -7.91
N ALA A 189 2.82 19.96 -9.08
CA ALA A 189 4.24 19.95 -9.36
C ALA A 189 4.83 21.38 -9.35
N ASP A 190 4.07 22.36 -9.84
CA ASP A 190 4.54 23.75 -9.91
C ASP A 190 4.59 24.36 -8.51
N LYS A 191 3.57 24.07 -7.69
CA LYS A 191 3.56 24.50 -6.29
C LYS A 191 4.67 23.85 -5.46
N VAL A 192 4.87 22.53 -5.59
CA VAL A 192 5.91 21.82 -4.83
C VAL A 192 7.30 22.31 -5.19
N VAL A 193 7.58 22.52 -6.48
CA VAL A 193 8.88 23.06 -6.91
C VAL A 193 9.08 24.49 -6.37
N ALA A 194 8.05 25.33 -6.41
CA ALA A 194 8.12 26.68 -5.86
C ALA A 194 8.33 26.69 -4.33
N ASP A 195 7.61 25.84 -3.60
CA ASP A 195 7.72 25.73 -2.15
C ASP A 195 9.11 25.20 -1.71
N GLU A 196 9.67 24.22 -2.44
CA GLU A 196 11.01 23.69 -2.15
C GLU A 196 12.14 24.66 -2.55
N LEU A 197 12.03 25.35 -3.69
CA LEU A 197 12.99 26.39 -4.08
C LEU A 197 13.02 27.50 -3.03
N LYS A 198 11.85 27.93 -2.55
CA LYS A 198 11.74 28.94 -1.50
C LYS A 198 12.37 28.47 -0.18
N ARG A 199 12.18 27.20 0.22
CA ARG A 199 12.87 26.65 1.40
C ARG A 199 14.38 26.67 1.25
N MET A 200 14.89 26.28 0.09
CA MET A 200 16.33 26.27 -0.18
C MET A 200 16.92 27.69 -0.12
N GLU A 201 16.19 28.69 -0.61
CA GLU A 201 16.57 30.10 -0.48
C GLU A 201 16.55 30.56 0.99
N ASP A 202 15.48 30.26 1.73
CA ASP A 202 15.34 30.62 3.16
C ASP A 202 16.42 29.94 4.06
N ASP A 203 16.82 28.71 3.74
CA ASP A 203 17.89 27.99 4.44
C ASP A 203 19.29 28.52 4.06
N ALA A 204 19.51 28.90 2.80
CA ALA A 204 20.77 29.53 2.36
C ALA A 204 20.97 30.91 3.01
N ASP A 205 19.91 31.71 3.11
CA ASP A 205 19.94 33.01 3.78
C ASP A 205 20.19 32.90 5.30
N ARG A 206 19.85 31.76 5.91
CA ARG A 206 20.13 31.49 7.33
C ARG A 206 21.58 31.08 7.57
N ASP A 207 22.17 30.30 6.67
CA ASP A 207 23.57 29.89 6.77
C ASP A 207 24.53 31.06 6.48
N ASP A 208 24.16 32.00 5.61
CA ASP A 208 24.95 33.23 5.34
C ASP A 208 24.84 34.30 6.46
N ALA A 209 23.85 34.18 7.34
CA ALA A 209 23.62 35.10 8.45
C ALA A 209 24.22 34.65 9.80
N ALA A 210 24.86 33.47 9.85
CA ALA A 210 25.50 32.87 11.04
C ALA A 210 27.03 32.99 10.99
#